data_AF-A0A6P9BEP4-F1
#
_entry.id   AF-A0A6P9BEP4-F1
#
_cell.length_a   1.000
_cell.length_b   1.000
_cell.length_c   1.000
_cell.angle_alpha   90.00
_cell.angle_beta   90.00
_cell.angle_gamma   90.00
#
_symmetry.space_group_name_H-M   'P 1'
#
loop_
_entity.id
_entity.type
_entity.pdbx_description
1 polymer ?
#
loop_
_entity_poly.entity_id
_entity_poly.type
_entity_poly.pdbx_seq_one_letter_code
_entity_poly.pdbx_strand_id
1 'polypeptide(L)'
;MPPDEETRKDYDYMLDHPEEYYSHYYHYYSRRLAPKVDVRIVILVTVCAISIFQFFSWRTSYNEAINYLATMPKYRIQATEIARQQGLLNRAKEKGKSRRSKEEIRKEEEEIIKDVIKNKIDIKGGYQKPRISDILLFQIVLAPFYLCKYIGWYFWWIYSFNIKRQEYGEEEKLYIIRKYMKMSQSQFDTLEDHQRESFLERQLWIKENYELYKQEQEEELKKKMAMDPRWKRYRRWMRNEGPGRLTFIDD
;
A
#
# COMPACT_ATOMS: atom_id res chain seq x y z
N MET A 1 -4.10 6.56 58.36
CA MET A 1 -5.35 6.23 57.66
C MET A 1 -5.66 4.78 57.98
N PRO A 2 -6.74 4.47 58.71
CA PRO A 2 -7.08 3.09 59.04
C PRO A 2 -7.26 2.28 57.74
N PRO A 3 -6.88 0.99 57.71
CA PRO A 3 -7.08 0.15 56.54
C PRO A 3 -8.57 0.06 56.22
N ASP A 4 -8.94 0.31 54.97
CA ASP A 4 -10.32 0.30 54.51
C ASP A 4 -10.96 -1.05 54.83
N GLU A 5 -12.14 -1.06 55.46
CA GLU A 5 -12.83 -2.26 55.95
C GLU A 5 -13.03 -3.33 54.86
N GLU A 6 -13.12 -2.89 53.60
CA GLU A 6 -13.19 -3.71 52.39
C GLU A 6 -11.89 -4.48 52.11
N THR A 7 -10.73 -3.86 52.32
CA THR A 7 -9.42 -4.54 52.18
C THR A 7 -9.19 -5.61 53.24
N ARG A 8 -9.81 -5.45 54.41
CA ARG A 8 -9.76 -6.43 55.50
C ARG A 8 -10.61 -7.66 55.17
N LYS A 9 -11.82 -7.46 54.66
CA LYS A 9 -12.71 -8.56 54.23
C LYS A 9 -12.11 -9.38 53.09
N ASP A 10 -11.49 -8.74 52.10
CA ASP A 10 -10.81 -9.45 51.00
C ASP A 10 -9.60 -10.26 51.50
N TYR A 11 -8.90 -9.79 52.53
CA TYR A 11 -7.78 -10.50 53.13
C TYR A 11 -8.26 -11.73 53.93
N ASP A 12 -9.32 -11.56 54.73
CA ASP A 12 -9.94 -12.66 55.48
C ASP A 12 -10.49 -13.73 54.52
N TYR A 13 -11.15 -13.33 53.43
CA TYR A 13 -11.61 -14.25 52.39
C TYR A 13 -10.46 -15.01 51.70
N MET A 14 -9.34 -14.36 51.42
CA MET A 14 -8.16 -15.02 50.84
C MET A 14 -7.55 -16.06 51.79
N LEU A 15 -7.62 -15.83 53.10
CA LEU A 15 -7.17 -16.80 54.10
C LEU A 15 -8.10 -18.03 54.16
N ASP A 16 -9.40 -17.81 53.99
CA ASP A 16 -10.42 -18.87 54.03
C ASP A 16 -10.46 -19.70 52.71
N HIS A 17 -10.01 -19.15 51.58
CA HIS A 17 -10.01 -19.80 50.26
C HIS A 17 -8.61 -19.88 49.60
N PRO A 18 -7.67 -20.67 50.15
CA PRO A 18 -6.30 -20.78 49.61
C PRO A 18 -6.23 -21.39 48.20
N GLU A 19 -7.29 -22.10 47.77
CA GLU A 19 -7.43 -22.67 46.42
C GLU A 19 -7.62 -21.61 45.32
N GLU A 20 -8.15 -20.43 45.68
CA GLU A 20 -8.40 -19.31 44.75
C GLU A 20 -7.22 -18.32 44.70
N TYR A 21 -6.04 -18.74 45.16
CA TYR A 21 -4.82 -17.90 45.23
C TYR A 21 -4.56 -17.09 43.95
N TYR A 22 -4.69 -17.71 42.77
CA TYR A 22 -4.48 -17.05 41.48
C TYR A 22 -5.55 -15.99 41.16
N SER A 23 -6.80 -16.24 41.54
CA SER A 23 -7.90 -15.28 41.38
C SER A 23 -7.69 -14.07 42.31
N HIS A 24 -7.32 -14.31 43.57
CA HIS A 24 -7.00 -13.24 44.53
C HIS A 24 -5.80 -12.40 44.10
N TYR A 25 -4.74 -13.04 43.63
CA TYR A 25 -3.57 -12.34 43.08
C TYR A 25 -3.98 -11.46 41.89
N TYR A 26 -4.77 -12.01 40.96
CA TYR A 26 -5.30 -11.26 39.82
C TYR A 26 -6.17 -10.08 40.27
N HIS A 27 -7.08 -10.27 41.22
CA HIS A 27 -7.95 -9.21 41.74
C HIS A 27 -7.20 -8.11 42.47
N TYR A 28 -6.25 -8.47 43.33
CA TYR A 28 -5.39 -7.53 44.06
C TYR A 28 -4.57 -6.64 43.11
N TYR A 29 -3.94 -7.24 42.10
CA TYR A 29 -3.20 -6.51 41.09
C TYR A 29 -4.11 -5.75 40.14
N SER A 30 -5.25 -6.29 39.73
CA SER A 30 -6.20 -5.60 38.86
C SER A 30 -6.76 -4.33 39.51
N ARG A 31 -7.04 -4.29 40.82
CA ARG A 31 -7.52 -3.07 41.49
C ARG A 31 -6.44 -2.01 41.65
N ARG A 32 -5.18 -2.42 41.90
CA ARG A 32 -4.06 -1.50 42.09
C ARG A 32 -3.44 -1.00 40.78
N LEU A 33 -3.38 -1.87 39.79
CA LEU A 33 -2.81 -1.61 38.47
C LEU A 33 -3.88 -1.33 37.40
N ALA A 34 -5.18 -1.37 37.73
CA ALA A 34 -6.23 -0.89 36.83
C ALA A 34 -5.85 0.54 36.45
N PRO A 35 -5.51 0.79 35.17
CA PRO A 35 -5.11 2.11 34.76
C PRO A 35 -6.28 3.03 35.05
N LYS A 36 -6.04 4.10 35.82
CA LYS A 36 -7.07 5.12 36.13
C LYS A 36 -7.59 5.81 34.86
N VAL A 37 -6.90 5.62 33.74
CA VAL A 37 -7.28 6.08 32.40
C VAL A 37 -7.74 4.87 31.59
N ASP A 38 -8.91 4.97 30.96
CA ASP A 38 -9.40 3.95 30.04
C ASP A 38 -8.40 3.74 28.90
N VAL A 39 -7.90 2.51 28.76
CA VAL A 39 -6.95 2.09 27.73
C VAL A 39 -7.45 2.46 26.33
N ARG A 40 -8.77 2.46 26.12
CA ARG A 40 -9.40 2.87 24.84
C ARG A 40 -9.10 4.32 24.49
N ILE A 41 -9.10 5.21 25.46
CA ILE A 41 -8.78 6.63 25.27
C ILE A 41 -7.31 6.77 24.88
N VAL A 42 -6.41 6.03 25.53
CA VAL A 42 -4.99 6.02 25.18
C VAL A 42 -4.78 5.55 23.74
N ILE A 43 -5.45 4.46 23.35
CA ILE A 43 -5.40 3.96 21.96
C ILE A 43 -5.94 5.00 20.97
N LEU A 44 -7.06 5.65 21.28
CA LEU A 44 -7.64 6.67 20.40
C LEU A 44 -6.70 7.86 20.22
N VAL A 45 -6.14 8.40 21.31
CA VAL A 45 -5.23 9.55 21.26
C VAL A 45 -3.95 9.21 20.48
N THR A 46 -3.38 8.03 20.73
CA THR A 46 -2.19 7.57 19.99
C THR A 46 -2.46 7.37 18.50
N VAL A 47 -3.59 6.75 18.14
CA VAL A 47 -4.04 6.60 16.75
C VAL A 47 -4.23 7.95 16.06
N CYS A 48 -4.85 8.91 16.75
CA CYS A 48 -5.04 10.27 16.25
C CYS A 48 -3.69 10.97 16.01
N ALA A 49 -2.76 10.88 16.97
CA ALA A 49 -1.42 11.48 16.83
C ALA A 49 -0.65 10.88 15.64
N ILE A 50 -0.67 9.55 15.50
CA ILE A 50 -0.04 8.86 14.36
C ILE A 50 -0.69 9.28 13.04
N SER A 51 -2.02 9.38 13.00
CA SER A 51 -2.77 9.77 11.80
C SER A 51 -2.43 11.18 11.33
N ILE A 52 -2.26 12.12 12.26
CA ILE A 52 -1.83 13.49 11.96
C ILE A 52 -0.41 13.47 11.40
N PHE A 53 0.51 12.77 12.07
CA PHE A 53 1.90 12.65 11.62
C PHE A 53 2.01 12.02 10.23
N GLN A 54 1.27 10.94 9.96
CA GLN A 54 1.19 10.30 8.65
C GLN A 54 0.70 11.27 7.57
N PHE A 55 -0.36 12.03 7.82
CA PHE A 55 -0.89 12.99 6.85
C PHE A 55 0.13 14.07 6.49
N PHE A 56 0.80 14.64 7.48
CA PHE A 56 1.84 15.63 7.23
C PHE A 56 3.03 15.03 6.50
N SER A 57 3.52 13.86 6.94
CA SER A 57 4.63 13.14 6.32
C SER A 57 4.35 12.85 4.84
N TRP A 58 3.17 12.30 4.51
CA TRP A 58 2.79 12.04 3.11
C TRP A 58 2.66 13.31 2.29
N ARG A 59 2.12 14.39 2.87
CA ARG A 59 2.02 15.67 2.17
C ARG A 59 3.40 16.26 1.85
N THR A 60 4.34 16.21 2.80
CA THR A 60 5.72 16.66 2.55
C THR A 60 6.42 15.78 1.52
N SER A 61 6.35 14.46 1.66
CA SER A 61 6.96 13.52 0.70
C SER A 61 6.39 13.71 -0.70
N TYR A 62 5.06 13.85 -0.84
CA TYR A 62 4.42 14.12 -2.14
C TYR A 62 4.92 15.43 -2.76
N ASN A 63 4.99 16.51 -1.97
CA ASN A 63 5.49 17.79 -2.46
C ASN A 63 6.96 17.72 -2.88
N GLU A 64 7.79 17.00 -2.12
CA GLU A 64 9.20 16.76 -2.45
C GLU A 64 9.34 15.99 -3.76
N ALA A 65 8.55 14.94 -3.97
CA ALA A 65 8.51 14.18 -5.21
C ALA A 65 8.10 15.05 -6.40
N ILE A 66 7.08 15.90 -6.25
CA ILE A 66 6.67 16.84 -7.31
C ILE A 66 7.79 17.84 -7.63
N ASN A 67 8.45 18.39 -6.61
CA ASN A 67 9.58 19.29 -6.82
C ASN A 67 10.74 18.60 -7.54
N TYR A 68 11.06 17.36 -7.17
CA TYR A 68 12.06 16.54 -7.83
C TYR A 68 11.69 16.20 -9.29
N LEU A 69 10.42 15.85 -9.55
CA LEU A 69 9.94 15.61 -10.91
C LEU A 69 10.01 16.88 -11.77
N ALA A 70 9.78 18.05 -11.19
CA ALA A 70 9.88 19.33 -11.89
C ALA A 70 11.32 19.72 -12.26
N THR A 71 12.34 19.24 -11.54
CA THR A 71 13.74 19.47 -11.91
C THR A 71 14.20 18.54 -13.03
N MET A 72 13.64 17.33 -13.11
CA MET A 72 14.00 16.36 -14.15
C MET A 72 13.59 16.84 -15.56
N PRO A 73 14.53 16.87 -16.52
CA PRO A 73 14.29 17.46 -17.84
C PRO A 73 13.20 16.73 -18.62
N LYS A 74 13.13 15.40 -18.54
CA LYS A 74 12.14 14.57 -19.23
C LYS A 74 10.70 14.99 -18.88
N TYR A 75 10.40 15.09 -17.59
CA TYR A 75 9.05 15.42 -17.10
C TYR A 75 8.74 16.91 -17.27
N ARG A 76 9.74 17.77 -17.11
CA ARG A 76 9.59 19.21 -17.31
C ARG A 76 9.23 19.56 -18.76
N ILE A 77 9.88 18.92 -19.75
CA ILE A 77 9.57 19.14 -21.16
C ILE A 77 8.13 18.69 -21.45
N GLN A 78 7.75 17.49 -21.00
CA GLN A 78 6.38 16.99 -21.17
C GLN A 78 5.34 17.91 -20.51
N ALA A 79 5.59 18.36 -19.28
CA ALA A 79 4.68 19.24 -18.56
C ALA A 79 4.53 20.62 -19.24
N THR A 80 5.62 21.19 -19.76
CA THR A 80 5.57 22.47 -20.49
C THR A 80 4.84 22.37 -21.82
N GLU A 81 4.98 21.25 -22.53
CA GLU A 81 4.24 20.99 -23.76
C GLU A 81 2.74 20.86 -23.51
N ILE A 82 2.35 20.10 -22.49
CA ILE A 82 0.95 19.95 -22.07
C ILE A 82 0.38 21.31 -21.61
N ALA A 83 1.15 22.08 -20.83
CA ALA A 83 0.73 23.43 -20.40
C ALA A 83 0.53 24.39 -21.58
N ARG A 84 1.34 24.24 -22.65
CA ARG A 84 1.20 25.01 -23.90
C ARG A 84 -0.06 24.58 -24.67
N GLN A 85 -0.31 23.28 -24.79
CA GLN A 85 -1.52 22.75 -25.42
C GLN A 85 -2.80 23.20 -24.70
N GLN A 86 -2.77 23.30 -23.37
CA GLN A 86 -3.88 23.79 -22.55
C GLN A 86 -4.01 25.33 -22.52
N GLY A 87 -3.11 26.07 -23.18
CA GLY A 87 -3.12 27.54 -23.20
C GLY A 87 -2.80 28.21 -21.86
N LEU A 88 -2.38 27.46 -20.84
CA LEU A 88 -2.13 27.96 -19.48
C LEU A 88 -0.95 28.93 -19.42
N LEU A 89 0.10 28.67 -20.21
CA LEU A 89 1.29 29.52 -20.31
C LEU A 89 1.00 30.87 -20.99
N ASN A 90 0.11 30.89 -21.99
CA ASN A 90 -0.26 32.11 -22.70
C ASN A 90 -1.15 33.00 -21.83
N ARG A 91 -2.09 32.39 -21.08
CA ARG A 91 -2.96 33.09 -20.13
C ARG A 91 -2.18 33.71 -18.96
N ALA A 92 -1.12 33.05 -18.49
CA ALA A 92 -0.21 33.60 -17.48
C ALA A 92 0.54 34.85 -18.00
N LYS A 93 1.01 34.80 -19.26
CA LYS A 93 1.68 35.94 -19.91
C LYS A 93 0.74 37.11 -20.20
N GLU A 94 -0.53 36.87 -20.52
CA GLU A 94 -1.52 37.92 -20.72
C GLU A 94 -1.93 38.62 -19.42
N LYS A 95 -2.09 37.87 -18.31
CA LYS A 95 -2.35 38.45 -16.99
C LYS A 95 -1.19 39.30 -16.45
N GLY A 96 0.03 39.12 -16.97
CA GLY A 96 1.24 39.80 -16.51
C GLY A 96 1.56 41.15 -17.20
N LYS A 97 0.76 41.62 -18.17
CA LYS A 97 1.04 42.88 -18.89
C LYS A 97 0.91 44.16 -18.05
N SER A 98 0.37 44.07 -16.82
CA SER A 98 0.29 45.20 -15.90
C SER A 98 0.92 44.81 -14.56
N ARG A 99 2.12 45.36 -14.27
CA ARG A 99 2.66 45.53 -12.91
C ARG A 99 3.22 44.33 -12.10
N ARG A 100 3.56 43.18 -12.69
CA ARG A 100 4.24 42.08 -11.95
C ARG A 100 5.74 42.01 -12.19
N SER A 101 6.49 41.59 -11.17
CA SER A 101 7.94 41.42 -11.27
C SER A 101 8.30 40.18 -12.12
N LYS A 102 9.46 40.21 -12.79
CA LYS A 102 9.95 39.07 -13.60
C LYS A 102 10.06 37.77 -12.78
N GLU A 103 10.25 37.90 -11.47
CA GLU A 103 10.36 36.79 -10.53
C GLU A 103 9.01 36.16 -10.18
N GLU A 104 7.94 36.96 -10.08
CA GLU A 104 6.57 36.46 -9.90
C GLU A 104 6.10 35.66 -11.10
N ILE A 105 6.39 36.16 -12.32
CA ILE A 105 6.03 35.45 -13.56
C ILE A 105 6.72 34.08 -13.61
N ARG A 106 7.99 34.01 -13.21
CA ARG A 106 8.75 32.75 -13.16
C ARG A 106 8.19 31.78 -12.12
N LYS A 107 7.75 32.26 -10.96
CA LYS A 107 7.09 31.45 -9.93
C LYS A 107 5.74 30.91 -10.42
N GLU A 108 4.95 31.73 -11.11
CA GLU A 108 3.67 31.29 -11.69
C GLU A 108 3.87 30.23 -12.78
N GLU A 109 4.86 30.39 -13.67
CA GLU A 109 5.21 29.36 -14.65
C GLU A 109 5.65 28.06 -13.98
N GLU A 110 6.42 28.14 -12.89
CA GLU A 110 6.86 26.96 -12.13
C GLU A 110 5.70 26.24 -11.42
N GLU A 111 4.76 27.00 -10.83
CA GLU A 111 3.54 26.45 -10.24
C GLU A 111 2.64 25.77 -11.29
N ILE A 112 2.50 26.35 -12.48
CA ILE A 112 1.77 25.73 -13.60
C ILE A 112 2.42 24.40 -13.99
N ILE A 113 3.75 24.35 -14.10
CA ILE A 113 4.48 23.10 -14.41
C ILE A 113 4.25 22.06 -13.31
N LYS A 114 4.34 22.44 -12.04
CA LYS A 114 4.06 21.55 -10.90
C LYS A 114 2.61 21.05 -10.93
N ASP A 115 1.64 21.90 -11.27
CA ASP A 115 0.23 21.51 -11.36
C ASP A 115 -0.04 20.51 -12.49
N VAL A 116 0.56 20.72 -13.66
CA VAL A 116 0.48 19.75 -14.76
C VAL A 116 1.09 18.40 -14.36
N ILE A 117 2.23 18.41 -13.67
CA ILE A 117 2.85 17.19 -13.14
C ILE A 117 1.92 16.49 -12.13
N LYS A 118 1.29 17.22 -11.21
CA LYS A 118 0.34 16.67 -10.22
C LYS A 118 -0.86 15.99 -10.88
N ASN A 119 -1.34 16.52 -12.01
CA ASN A 119 -2.54 16.06 -12.68
C ASN A 119 -2.29 14.94 -13.70
N LYS A 120 -1.09 14.90 -14.31
CA LYS A 120 -0.78 13.95 -15.40
C LYS A 120 0.10 12.78 -14.99
N ILE A 121 0.88 12.91 -13.92
CA ILE A 121 1.77 11.84 -13.47
C ILE A 121 1.15 11.15 -12.25
N ASP A 122 0.78 9.88 -12.42
CA ASP A 122 0.40 9.02 -11.30
C ASP A 122 1.67 8.51 -10.61
N ILE A 123 2.04 9.18 -9.51
CA ILE A 123 3.20 8.80 -8.71
C ILE A 123 2.78 7.60 -7.85
N LYS A 124 3.35 6.43 -8.15
CA LYS A 124 3.09 5.17 -7.43
C LYS A 124 4.09 4.97 -6.29
N GLY A 125 3.63 4.37 -5.19
CA GLY A 125 4.46 4.03 -4.02
C GLY A 125 4.36 5.04 -2.88
N GLY A 126 5.40 5.15 -2.05
CA GLY A 126 5.43 6.00 -0.84
C GLY A 126 5.33 7.52 -1.07
N TYR A 127 5.28 7.94 -2.33
CA TYR A 127 5.14 9.33 -2.77
C TYR A 127 3.81 9.59 -3.48
N GLN A 128 2.80 8.74 -3.27
CA GLN A 128 1.48 8.90 -3.86
C GLN A 128 0.76 10.13 -3.29
N LYS A 129 -0.16 10.70 -4.08
CA LYS A 129 -1.05 11.77 -3.61
C LYS A 129 -1.81 11.29 -2.37
N PRO A 130 -1.72 12.02 -1.23
CA PRO A 130 -2.35 11.60 0.01
C PRO A 130 -3.88 11.51 -0.17
N ARG A 131 -4.44 10.31 0.00
CA ARG A 131 -5.89 10.09 0.05
C ARG A 131 -6.32 10.03 1.51
N ILE A 132 -7.42 10.70 1.82
CA ILE A 132 -7.97 10.75 3.18
C ILE A 132 -8.41 9.36 3.66
N SER A 133 -8.86 8.51 2.72
CA SER A 133 -9.22 7.11 2.98
C SER A 133 -8.06 6.27 3.50
N ASP A 134 -6.82 6.65 3.18
CA ASP A 134 -5.64 5.85 3.46
C ASP A 134 -5.04 6.19 4.83
N ILE A 135 -5.56 7.23 5.50
CA ILE A 135 -5.19 7.59 6.87
C ILE A 135 -5.64 6.48 7.82
N LEU A 136 -4.75 6.10 8.75
CA LEU A 136 -4.94 4.99 9.68
C LEU A 136 -6.26 5.08 10.47
N LEU A 137 -6.65 6.27 10.93
CA LEU A 137 -7.94 6.48 11.61
C LEU A 137 -9.13 6.05 10.74
N PHE A 138 -9.18 6.48 9.48
CA PHE A 138 -10.27 6.10 8.57
C PHE A 138 -10.22 4.62 8.23
N GLN A 139 -9.02 4.05 8.08
CA GLN A 139 -8.86 2.62 7.87
C GLN A 139 -9.39 1.80 9.06
N ILE A 140 -9.10 2.18 10.30
CA ILE A 140 -9.62 1.47 11.49
C ILE A 140 -11.14 1.56 11.56
N VAL A 141 -11.72 2.73 11.26
CA VAL A 141 -13.17 2.92 11.28
C VAL A 141 -13.87 2.13 10.17
N LEU A 142 -13.29 2.06 8.98
CA LEU A 142 -13.87 1.36 7.83
C LEU A 142 -13.52 -0.13 7.77
N ALA A 143 -12.44 -0.57 8.42
CA ALA A 143 -12.01 -1.97 8.47
C ALA A 143 -13.12 -2.93 8.90
N PRO A 144 -13.88 -2.71 9.99
CA PRO A 144 -14.96 -3.62 10.37
C PRO A 144 -16.04 -3.70 9.29
N PHE A 145 -16.37 -2.59 8.63
CA PHE A 145 -17.34 -2.59 7.54
C PHE A 145 -16.86 -3.44 6.35
N TYR A 146 -15.61 -3.26 5.91
CA TYR A 146 -15.04 -4.07 4.83
C TYR A 146 -14.90 -5.54 5.22
N LEU A 147 -14.57 -5.82 6.48
CA LEU A 147 -14.49 -7.18 7.00
C LEU A 147 -15.86 -7.87 7.00
N CYS A 148 -16.91 -7.21 7.48
CA CYS A 148 -18.27 -7.74 7.44
C CYS A 148 -18.73 -8.00 6.00
N LYS A 149 -18.47 -7.07 5.07
CA LYS A 149 -18.77 -7.24 3.65
C LYS A 149 -18.03 -8.45 3.06
N TYR A 150 -16.74 -8.61 3.39
CA TYR A 150 -15.93 -9.74 2.93
C TYR A 150 -16.43 -11.07 3.49
N ILE A 151 -16.78 -11.12 4.78
CA ILE A 151 -17.35 -12.31 5.43
C ILE A 151 -18.68 -12.69 4.77
N GLY A 152 -19.56 -11.72 4.52
CA GLY A 152 -20.83 -11.96 3.83
C GLY A 152 -20.64 -12.52 2.41
N TRP A 153 -19.72 -11.92 1.65
CA TRP A 153 -19.33 -12.42 0.33
C TRP A 153 -18.74 -13.84 0.41
N TYR A 154 -17.93 -14.13 1.42
CA TYR A 154 -17.30 -15.44 1.60
C TYR A 154 -18.33 -16.53 1.94
N PHE A 155 -19.30 -16.24 2.81
CA PHE A 155 -20.40 -17.18 3.09
C PHE A 155 -21.26 -17.42 1.86
N TRP A 156 -21.59 -16.36 1.10
CA TRP A 156 -22.29 -16.50 -0.16
C TRP A 156 -21.51 -17.36 -1.18
N TRP A 157 -20.19 -17.17 -1.27
CA TRP A 157 -19.31 -17.95 -2.13
C TRP A 157 -19.29 -19.44 -1.73
N ILE A 158 -19.12 -19.74 -0.44
CA ILE A 158 -19.17 -21.13 0.05
C ILE A 158 -20.52 -21.77 -0.25
N TYR A 159 -21.61 -21.06 0.05
CA TYR A 159 -22.95 -21.59 -0.16
C TYR A 159 -23.22 -21.89 -1.64
N SER A 160 -22.85 -20.97 -2.53
CA SER A 160 -23.12 -21.09 -3.97
C SER A 160 -22.25 -22.14 -4.66
N PHE A 161 -20.95 -22.18 -4.35
CA PHE A 161 -20.00 -23.05 -5.06
C PHE A 161 -19.70 -24.38 -4.35
N ASN A 162 -19.70 -24.43 -3.01
CA ASN A 162 -19.40 -25.66 -2.28
C ASN A 162 -20.66 -26.49 -2.02
N ILE A 163 -21.74 -25.85 -1.58
CA ILE A 163 -23.00 -26.53 -1.22
C ILE A 163 -23.88 -26.71 -2.45
N LYS A 164 -24.19 -25.63 -3.18
CA LYS A 164 -25.06 -25.69 -4.37
C LYS A 164 -24.38 -26.19 -5.63
N ARG A 165 -23.03 -26.31 -5.65
CA ARG A 165 -22.23 -26.76 -6.80
C ARG A 165 -22.62 -26.07 -8.12
N GLN A 166 -22.85 -24.76 -8.07
CA GLN A 166 -23.13 -23.99 -9.28
C GLN A 166 -21.87 -23.88 -10.15
N GLU A 167 -22.04 -23.83 -11.47
CA GLU A 167 -20.94 -23.54 -12.39
C GLU A 167 -20.43 -22.12 -12.17
N TYR A 168 -19.10 -21.95 -12.24
CA TYR A 168 -18.50 -20.61 -12.12
C TYR A 168 -18.90 -19.74 -13.31
N GLY A 169 -19.48 -18.58 -13.02
CA GLY A 169 -19.65 -17.53 -14.02
C GLY A 169 -18.31 -16.94 -14.45
N GLU A 170 -18.35 -16.04 -15.42
CA GLU A 170 -17.15 -15.40 -15.96
C GLU A 170 -16.43 -14.56 -14.90
N GLU A 171 -17.18 -13.81 -14.07
CA GLU A 171 -16.61 -12.99 -13.01
C GLU A 171 -15.92 -13.84 -11.93
N GLU A 172 -16.51 -14.98 -11.57
CA GLU A 172 -15.93 -15.89 -10.58
C GLU A 172 -14.70 -16.63 -11.11
N LYS A 173 -14.70 -17.00 -12.40
CA LYS A 173 -13.52 -17.52 -13.09
C LYS A 173 -12.39 -16.50 -13.07
N LEU A 174 -12.66 -15.24 -13.44
CA LEU A 174 -11.67 -14.16 -13.39
C LEU A 174 -11.14 -13.92 -11.97
N TYR A 175 -12.01 -13.97 -10.96
CA TYR A 175 -11.60 -13.86 -9.56
C TYR A 175 -10.61 -14.97 -9.14
N ILE A 176 -10.88 -16.21 -9.54
CA ILE A 176 -10.00 -17.37 -9.26
C ILE A 176 -8.67 -17.22 -10.00
N ILE A 177 -8.69 -16.86 -11.27
CA ILE A 177 -7.49 -16.62 -12.09
C ILE A 177 -6.61 -15.56 -11.43
N ARG A 178 -7.19 -14.41 -11.07
CA ARG A 178 -6.50 -13.34 -10.34
C ARG A 178 -5.86 -13.85 -9.05
N LYS A 179 -6.60 -14.67 -8.28
CA LYS A 179 -6.13 -15.25 -7.02
C LYS A 179 -4.93 -16.19 -7.24
N TYR A 180 -4.96 -17.01 -8.27
CA TYR A 180 -3.84 -17.89 -8.63
C TYR A 180 -2.60 -17.11 -9.08
N MET A 181 -2.79 -16.05 -9.87
CA MET A 181 -1.73 -15.16 -10.33
C MET A 181 -1.13 -14.27 -9.23
N LYS A 182 -1.75 -14.20 -8.04
CA LYS A 182 -1.32 -13.35 -6.91
C LYS A 182 -1.22 -11.86 -7.27
N MET A 183 -2.10 -11.40 -8.15
CA MET A 183 -2.15 -9.99 -8.57
C MET A 183 -3.19 -9.21 -7.75
N SER A 184 -2.94 -7.92 -7.51
CA SER A 184 -3.96 -7.04 -6.93
C SER A 184 -5.08 -6.77 -7.94
N GLN A 185 -6.27 -6.38 -7.47
CA GLN A 185 -7.37 -6.00 -8.36
C GLN A 185 -6.94 -4.89 -9.33
N SER A 186 -6.25 -3.85 -8.84
CA SER A 186 -5.78 -2.74 -9.67
C SER A 186 -4.78 -3.17 -10.75
N GLN A 187 -3.90 -4.14 -10.47
CA GLN A 187 -2.99 -4.69 -11.47
C GLN A 187 -3.75 -5.48 -12.52
N PHE A 188 -4.74 -6.26 -12.09
CA PHE A 188 -5.58 -7.06 -12.97
C PHE A 188 -6.47 -6.20 -13.87
N ASP A 189 -7.03 -5.11 -13.35
CA ASP A 189 -7.86 -4.15 -14.10
C ASP A 189 -7.05 -3.37 -15.16
N THR A 190 -5.72 -3.29 -15.00
CA THR A 190 -4.84 -2.66 -15.99
C THR A 190 -4.54 -3.59 -17.17
N LEU A 191 -4.83 -4.90 -17.05
CA LEU A 191 -4.62 -5.86 -18.12
C LEU A 191 -5.63 -5.63 -19.24
N GLU A 192 -5.15 -5.66 -20.48
CA GLU A 192 -6.00 -5.54 -21.65
C GLU A 192 -7.03 -6.68 -21.74
N ASP A 193 -8.21 -6.36 -22.27
CA ASP A 193 -9.37 -7.26 -22.35
C ASP A 193 -9.02 -8.56 -23.09
N HIS A 194 -8.22 -8.45 -24.16
CA HIS A 194 -7.75 -9.61 -24.92
C HIS A 194 -6.92 -10.60 -24.07
N GLN A 195 -6.15 -10.10 -23.09
CA GLN A 195 -5.39 -10.99 -22.21
C GLN A 195 -6.33 -11.68 -21.22
N ARG A 196 -7.33 -10.97 -20.72
CA ARG A 196 -8.34 -11.53 -19.81
C ARG A 196 -9.15 -12.63 -20.50
N GLU A 197 -9.53 -12.42 -21.76
CA GLU A 197 -10.17 -13.44 -22.61
C GLU A 197 -9.25 -14.65 -22.82
N SER A 198 -7.97 -14.44 -23.15
CA SER A 198 -7.01 -15.54 -23.33
C SER A 198 -6.85 -16.43 -22.08
N PHE A 199 -7.00 -15.85 -20.88
CA PHE A 199 -6.97 -16.60 -19.63
C PHE A 199 -8.23 -17.44 -19.41
N LEU A 200 -9.38 -16.95 -19.87
CA LEU A 200 -10.64 -17.69 -19.86
C LEU A 200 -10.62 -18.82 -20.89
N GLU A 201 -10.13 -18.57 -22.09
CA GLU A 201 -9.99 -19.60 -23.13
C GLU A 201 -9.08 -20.76 -22.69
N ARG A 202 -7.95 -20.45 -22.04
CA ARG A 202 -7.01 -21.44 -21.48
C ARG A 202 -7.51 -22.09 -20.18
N GLN A 203 -8.69 -21.71 -19.70
CA GLN A 203 -9.31 -22.22 -18.48
C GLN A 203 -8.38 -22.16 -17.26
N LEU A 204 -7.69 -21.02 -17.08
CA LEU A 204 -6.70 -20.84 -16.01
C LEU A 204 -7.32 -20.81 -14.60
N TRP A 205 -8.65 -20.87 -14.48
CA TRP A 205 -9.33 -21.07 -13.19
C TRP A 205 -9.17 -22.51 -12.68
N ILE A 206 -8.76 -23.45 -13.53
CA ILE A 206 -8.39 -24.81 -13.15
C ILE A 206 -6.93 -24.79 -12.72
N LYS A 207 -6.67 -25.29 -11.50
CA LYS A 207 -5.33 -25.22 -10.88
C LYS A 207 -4.24 -25.88 -11.72
N GLU A 208 -4.53 -27.03 -12.33
CA GLU A 208 -3.57 -27.78 -13.17
C GLU A 208 -3.16 -26.98 -14.42
N ASN A 209 -4.14 -26.41 -15.14
CA ASN A 209 -3.89 -25.57 -16.31
C ASN A 209 -3.08 -24.32 -15.94
N TYR A 210 -3.37 -23.73 -14.77
CA TYR A 210 -2.60 -22.60 -14.27
C TYR A 210 -1.14 -22.97 -13.94
N GLU A 211 -0.90 -24.13 -13.34
CA GLU A 211 0.46 -24.59 -13.03
C GLU A 211 1.28 -24.82 -14.31
N LEU A 212 0.68 -25.41 -15.35
CA LEU A 212 1.31 -25.55 -16.66
C LEU A 212 1.61 -24.19 -17.29
N TYR A 213 0.63 -23.29 -17.32
CA TYR A 213 0.82 -21.93 -17.84
C TYR A 213 1.93 -21.17 -17.11
N LYS A 214 2.01 -21.32 -15.78
CA LYS A 214 3.06 -20.70 -14.97
C LYS A 214 4.44 -21.24 -15.35
N GLN A 215 4.56 -22.55 -15.57
CA GLN A 215 5.82 -23.16 -16.02
C GLN A 215 6.21 -22.65 -17.41
N GLU A 216 5.28 -22.57 -18.36
CA GLU A 216 5.53 -21.99 -19.69
C GLU A 216 6.07 -20.55 -19.60
N GLN A 217 5.43 -19.70 -18.78
CA GLN A 217 5.85 -18.32 -18.59
C GLN A 217 7.24 -18.21 -17.93
N GLU A 218 7.55 -19.06 -16.96
CA GLU A 218 8.87 -19.11 -16.34
C GLU A 218 9.94 -19.56 -17.35
N GLU A 219 9.64 -20.53 -18.21
CA GLU A 219 10.54 -20.97 -19.27
C GLU A 219 10.77 -19.92 -20.35
N GLU A 220 9.72 -19.24 -20.80
CA GLU A 220 9.85 -18.12 -21.74
C GLU A 220 10.70 -16.99 -21.15
N LEU A 221 10.48 -16.65 -19.89
CA LEU A 221 11.28 -15.63 -19.21
C LEU A 221 12.73 -16.08 -19.09
N LYS A 222 12.99 -17.35 -18.73
CA LYS A 222 14.35 -17.92 -18.71
C LYS A 222 15.00 -17.88 -20.09
N LYS A 223 14.28 -18.22 -21.16
CA LYS A 223 14.76 -18.13 -22.56
C LYS A 223 15.08 -16.69 -22.94
N LYS A 224 14.20 -15.73 -22.65
CA LYS A 224 14.42 -14.29 -22.90
C LYS A 224 15.64 -13.77 -22.13
N MET A 225 15.75 -14.08 -20.85
CA MET A 225 16.94 -13.76 -20.03
C MET A 225 18.21 -14.43 -20.55
N ALA A 226 18.11 -15.69 -21.00
CA ALA A 226 19.25 -16.39 -21.57
C ALA A 226 19.71 -15.76 -22.88
N MET A 227 18.79 -15.20 -23.68
CA MET A 227 19.06 -14.55 -24.96
C MET A 227 19.52 -13.09 -24.82
N ASP A 228 19.12 -12.39 -23.75
CA ASP A 228 19.48 -10.99 -23.51
C ASP A 228 21.02 -10.78 -23.47
N PRO A 229 21.59 -9.99 -24.39
CA PRO A 229 23.01 -9.68 -24.42
C PRO A 229 23.55 -9.05 -23.12
N ARG A 230 22.73 -8.26 -22.41
CA ARG A 230 23.11 -7.65 -21.12
C ARG A 230 23.30 -8.72 -20.06
N TRP A 231 22.36 -9.65 -19.97
CA TRP A 231 22.42 -10.76 -19.01
C TRP A 231 23.54 -11.76 -19.35
N LYS A 232 23.81 -12.01 -20.63
CA LYS A 232 25.00 -12.77 -21.07
C LYS A 232 26.32 -12.08 -20.70
N ARG A 233 26.38 -10.75 -20.77
CA ARG A 233 27.56 -9.96 -20.35
C ARG A 233 27.74 -10.01 -18.83
N TYR A 234 26.67 -9.79 -18.08
CA TYR A 234 26.67 -9.84 -16.62
C TYR A 234 27.08 -11.22 -16.09
N ARG A 235 26.58 -12.32 -16.68
CA ARG A 235 27.01 -13.69 -16.33
C ARG A 235 28.50 -13.94 -16.61
N ARG A 236 29.04 -13.41 -17.71
CA ARG A 236 30.48 -13.51 -18.03
C ARG A 236 31.32 -12.72 -17.02
N TRP A 237 30.89 -11.52 -16.65
CA TRP A 237 31.52 -10.70 -15.62
C TRP A 237 31.50 -11.39 -14.25
N MET A 238 30.35 -11.90 -13.81
CA MET A 238 30.24 -12.66 -12.54
C MET A 238 31.19 -13.87 -12.48
N ARG A 239 31.42 -14.55 -13.61
CA ARG A 239 32.33 -15.70 -13.70
C ARG A 239 33.81 -15.29 -13.72
N ASN A 240 34.14 -14.14 -14.30
CA ASN A 240 35.53 -13.73 -14.54
C ASN A 240 36.06 -12.69 -13.52
N GLU A 241 35.19 -11.81 -13.01
CA GLU A 241 35.53 -10.58 -12.27
C GLU A 241 34.59 -10.33 -11.05
N GLY A 242 33.80 -11.32 -10.65
CA GLY A 242 32.84 -11.17 -9.55
C GLY A 242 33.49 -10.84 -8.19
N PRO A 243 32.71 -10.30 -7.22
CA PRO A 243 33.20 -9.69 -5.96
C PRO A 243 33.89 -10.63 -4.96
N GLY A 244 34.12 -11.90 -5.32
CA GLY A 244 34.85 -12.88 -4.52
C GLY A 244 36.24 -13.22 -5.05
N ARG A 245 36.75 -12.52 -6.08
CA ARG A 245 38.09 -12.76 -6.61
C ARG A 245 39.13 -12.09 -5.71
N LEU A 246 39.91 -12.89 -4.97
CA LEU A 246 41.21 -12.49 -4.43
C LEU A 246 42.14 -12.24 -5.62
N THR A 247 42.19 -11.02 -6.13
CA THR A 247 43.29 -10.59 -7.00
C THR A 247 44.50 -10.42 -6.12
N PHE A 248 45.51 -11.29 -6.27
CA PHE A 248 46.84 -10.96 -5.78
C PHE A 248 47.28 -9.70 -6.53
N ILE A 249 47.41 -8.61 -5.78
CA ILE A 249 48.05 -7.39 -6.27
C ILE A 249 49.52 -7.75 -6.28
N ASP A 250 50.06 -8.10 -7.45
CA ASP A 250 51.50 -8.19 -7.63
C ASP A 250 52.03 -6.75 -7.73
N ASP A 251 52.88 -6.38 -6.77
CA ASP A 251 53.66 -5.12 -6.73
C ASP A 251 54.57 -4.96 -7.96
#